data_AF-A0A7W1MSM7-F1
#
_entry.id   AF-A0A7W1MSM7-F1
#
_cell.length_a   1.000
_cell.length_b   1.000
_cell.length_c   1.000
_cell.angle_alpha   90.00
_cell.angle_beta   90.00
_cell.angle_gamma   90.00
#
_symmetry.space_group_name_H-M   'P 1'
#
loop_
_entity.id
_entity.type
_entity.pdbx_description
1 polymer ?
#
loop_
_entity_poly.entity_id
_entity_poly.type
_entity_poly.pdbx_seq_one_letter_code
_entity_poly.pdbx_strand_id
1 'polypeptide(L)'
;MVFTDLNGRVDEFGGFSGNLYEGTMWQWSGSDWRQLHPSQLPFARSSSAVGVDNRSKQIVLYGGLGDVNPLNTWTYDGITWMLQSSATQPLTVYGASAAFEPNLDSVILFGETDGGVDQNRTWSWTGSNWRELFPRQSPEAREGAGMTDDKALGHLVMFGGQDHEHPLGDTWTLVP
;
A
#
# COMPACT_ATOMS: atom_id res chain seq x y z
N MET A 1 5.22 8.70 0.61
CA MET A 1 5.18 7.30 0.09
C MET A 1 5.62 7.36 -1.35
N VAL A 2 6.60 6.55 -1.74
CA VAL A 2 7.19 6.57 -3.08
C VAL A 2 6.72 5.34 -3.86
N PHE A 3 6.32 5.54 -5.11
CA PHE A 3 5.84 4.46 -5.98
C PHE A 3 6.22 4.75 -7.44
N THR A 4 6.16 3.71 -8.28
CA THR A 4 6.33 3.86 -9.72
C THR A 4 4.95 3.95 -10.37
N ASP A 5 4.69 5.00 -11.14
CA ASP A 5 3.45 5.15 -11.89
C ASP A 5 3.38 4.22 -13.11
N LEU A 6 2.23 4.21 -13.78
CA LEU A 6 1.99 3.34 -14.95
C LEU A 6 2.85 3.70 -16.17
N ASN A 7 3.49 4.87 -16.15
CA ASN A 7 4.41 5.34 -17.19
C ASN A 7 5.88 5.09 -16.80
N GLY A 8 6.14 4.43 -15.68
CA GLY A 8 7.49 4.14 -15.19
C GLY A 8 8.17 5.32 -14.50
N ARG A 9 7.43 6.35 -14.10
CA ARG A 9 7.97 7.52 -13.38
C ARG A 9 7.91 7.28 -11.87
N VAL A 10 8.86 7.86 -11.16
CA VAL A 10 8.91 7.79 -9.69
C VAL A 10 8.10 8.96 -9.13
N ASP A 11 7.01 8.63 -8.46
CA ASP A 11 6.11 9.57 -7.83
C ASP A 11 6.17 9.43 -6.31
N GLU A 12 6.01 10.54 -5.60
CA GLU A 12 5.85 10.61 -4.17
C GLU A 12 4.52 11.27 -3.84
N PHE A 13 3.78 10.70 -2.89
CA PHE A 13 2.62 11.34 -2.29
C PHE A 13 2.75 11.38 -0.78
N GLY A 14 2.26 12.44 -0.17
CA GLY A 14 2.13 12.61 1.28
C GLY A 14 3.46 12.59 2.04
N GLY A 15 3.44 12.07 3.27
CA GLY A 15 4.57 12.10 4.20
C GLY A 15 4.24 12.83 5.50
N PHE A 16 5.19 12.84 6.43
CA PHE A 16 5.08 13.55 7.71
C PHE A 16 6.28 14.47 7.87
N SER A 17 6.03 15.78 8.00
CA SER A 17 7.08 16.80 8.11
C SER A 17 7.66 16.97 9.52
N GLY A 18 7.24 16.12 10.47
CA GLY A 18 7.54 16.30 11.90
C GLY A 18 6.45 17.08 12.64
N ASN A 19 5.63 17.84 11.92
CA ASN A 19 4.51 18.62 12.46
C ASN A 19 3.17 18.25 11.84
N LEU A 20 3.12 18.14 10.51
CA LEU A 20 1.88 17.90 9.77
C LEU A 20 2.04 16.72 8.81
N TYR A 21 0.92 16.03 8.57
CA TYR A 21 0.81 15.14 7.43
C TYR A 21 0.66 15.98 6.16
N GLU A 22 1.35 15.56 5.11
CA GLU A 22 1.35 16.25 3.84
C GLU A 22 0.33 15.62 2.89
N GLY A 23 -0.32 16.44 2.08
CA GLY A 23 -1.26 16.04 1.02
C GLY A 23 -0.78 16.42 -0.37
N THR A 24 0.53 16.56 -0.54
CA THR A 24 1.13 16.97 -1.82
C THR A 24 1.66 15.75 -2.59
N MET A 25 1.69 15.88 -3.92
CA MET A 25 2.23 14.87 -4.82
C MET A 25 3.40 15.47 -5.60
N TRP A 26 4.46 14.69 -5.76
CA TRP A 26 5.69 15.08 -6.43
C TRP A 26 6.11 13.99 -7.40
N GLN A 27 6.84 14.36 -8.45
CA GLN A 27 7.40 13.43 -9.42
C GLN A 27 8.88 13.74 -9.63
N TRP A 28 9.69 12.69 -9.63
CA TRP A 28 11.12 12.79 -9.91
C TRP A 28 11.35 13.01 -11.41
N SER A 29 12.11 14.04 -11.75
CA SER A 29 12.46 14.38 -13.13
C SER A 29 13.73 13.69 -13.65
N GLY A 30 14.45 12.96 -12.79
CA GLY A 30 15.80 12.47 -13.06
C GLY A 30 16.90 13.25 -12.35
N SER A 31 16.64 14.52 -12.00
CA SER A 31 17.60 15.38 -11.28
C SER A 31 16.97 16.23 -10.17
N ASP A 32 15.64 16.40 -10.17
CA ASP A 32 14.92 17.19 -9.17
C ASP A 32 13.46 16.70 -9.00
N TRP A 33 12.82 17.08 -7.90
CA TRP A 33 11.41 16.82 -7.63
C TRP A 33 10.53 17.96 -8.16
N ARG A 34 9.51 17.60 -8.95
CA ARG A 34 8.50 18.54 -9.45
C ARG A 34 7.16 18.25 -8.78
N GLN A 35 6.56 19.28 -8.19
CA GLN A 35 5.21 19.15 -7.63
C GLN A 35 4.19 18.92 -8.74
N LEU A 36 3.28 17.97 -8.51
CA LEU A 36 2.13 17.69 -9.35
C LEU A 36 0.87 18.33 -8.74
N HIS A 37 -0.09 18.64 -9.60
CA HIS A 37 -1.40 19.20 -9.19
C HIS A 37 -2.57 18.42 -9.83
N PRO A 38 -2.78 17.14 -9.48
CA PRO A 38 -3.99 16.43 -9.86
C PRO A 38 -5.26 17.15 -9.40
N SER A 39 -6.36 16.99 -10.14
CA SER A 39 -7.65 17.61 -9.78
C SER A 39 -8.26 17.03 -8.50
N GLN A 40 -7.87 15.81 -8.14
CA GLN A 40 -8.22 15.14 -6.91
C GLN A 40 -6.96 14.51 -6.31
N LEU A 41 -6.84 14.60 -4.98
CA LEU A 41 -5.76 14.03 -4.21
C LEU A 41 -6.35 13.30 -3.00
N PRO A 42 -5.70 12.23 -2.52
CA PRO A 42 -6.04 11.66 -1.24
C PRO A 42 -5.87 12.71 -0.14
N PHE A 43 -6.56 12.53 0.99
CA PHE A 43 -6.29 13.34 2.18
C PHE A 43 -4.82 13.22 2.59
N ALA A 44 -4.29 14.29 3.19
CA ALA A 44 -2.93 14.32 3.71
C ALA A 44 -2.67 13.09 4.58
N ARG A 45 -1.54 12.39 4.35
CA ARG A 45 -1.26 11.12 5.03
C ARG A 45 0.21 10.70 4.99
N SER A 46 0.63 9.82 5.89
CA SER A 46 1.87 9.06 5.79
C SER A 46 1.63 7.56 6.02
N SER A 47 2.63 6.73 5.72
CA SER A 47 2.60 5.29 6.04
C SER A 47 1.43 4.52 5.42
N SER A 48 0.91 4.97 4.26
CA SER A 48 -0.03 4.17 3.47
C SER A 48 0.72 3.07 2.74
N ALA A 49 0.01 1.98 2.52
CA ALA A 49 0.42 0.95 1.61
C ALA A 49 0.11 1.39 0.16
N VAL A 50 1.04 1.13 -0.76
CA VAL A 50 0.87 1.47 -2.18
C VAL A 50 1.25 0.26 -3.03
N GLY A 51 0.39 -0.10 -3.99
CA GLY A 51 0.63 -1.20 -4.92
C GLY A 51 0.12 -0.88 -6.32
N VAL A 52 0.70 -1.52 -7.34
CA VAL A 52 0.27 -1.37 -8.74
C VAL A 52 -0.75 -2.45 -9.06
N ASP A 53 -1.98 -2.08 -9.44
CA ASP A 53 -2.94 -3.01 -10.03
C ASP A 53 -2.71 -3.07 -11.54
N ASN A 54 -2.02 -4.13 -11.98
CA ASN A 54 -1.68 -4.31 -13.39
C ASN A 54 -2.88 -4.66 -14.28
N ARG A 55 -3.99 -5.14 -13.71
CA ARG A 55 -5.21 -5.48 -14.45
C ARG A 55 -5.98 -4.24 -14.82
N SER A 56 -6.22 -3.37 -13.84
CA SER A 56 -6.95 -2.12 -14.04
C SER A 56 -6.06 -0.99 -14.58
N LYS A 57 -4.73 -1.19 -14.59
CA LYS A 57 -3.74 -0.14 -14.87
C LYS A 57 -3.98 1.04 -13.96
N GLN A 58 -3.89 0.80 -12.66
CA GLN A 58 -4.03 1.83 -11.63
C GLN A 58 -3.02 1.61 -10.52
N ILE A 59 -2.63 2.69 -9.83
CA ILE A 59 -2.00 2.57 -8.52
C ILE A 59 -3.10 2.53 -7.48
N VAL A 60 -2.99 1.61 -6.52
CA VAL A 60 -3.89 1.50 -5.38
C VAL A 60 -3.12 2.00 -4.16
N LEU A 61 -3.66 3.03 -3.51
CA LEU A 61 -3.19 3.51 -2.22
C LEU A 61 -4.23 3.13 -1.18
N TYR A 62 -3.78 2.59 -0.06
CA TYR A 62 -4.65 2.20 1.04
C TYR A 62 -4.09 2.58 2.40
N GLY A 63 -4.95 3.15 3.24
CA GLY A 63 -4.62 3.54 4.61
C GLY A 63 -3.68 4.73 4.72
N GLY A 64 -2.88 4.75 5.78
CA GLY A 64 -1.94 5.81 6.15
C GLY A 64 -2.57 6.93 6.97
N LEU A 65 -1.88 7.33 8.04
CA LEU A 65 -2.39 8.29 9.03
C LEU A 65 -2.39 9.71 8.49
N GLY A 66 -3.50 10.39 8.73
CA GLY A 66 -3.74 11.82 8.58
C GLY A 66 -5.16 12.21 8.99
N ASP A 67 -6.10 11.26 8.89
CA ASP A 67 -7.43 11.29 9.51
C ASP A 67 -7.97 9.84 9.68
N VAL A 68 -8.88 9.58 10.62
CA VAL A 68 -9.58 8.30 10.74
C VAL A 68 -10.75 8.30 9.77
N ASN A 69 -10.52 7.88 8.54
CA ASN A 69 -11.57 7.77 7.53
C ASN A 69 -12.04 6.31 7.44
N PRO A 70 -13.35 6.02 7.36
CA PRO A 70 -13.80 4.67 7.04
C PRO A 70 -13.53 4.29 5.58
N LEU A 71 -13.30 5.24 4.67
CA LEU A 71 -12.94 5.00 3.27
C LEU A 71 -11.46 5.37 3.05
N ASN A 72 -10.63 4.35 2.86
CA ASN A 72 -9.18 4.55 2.74
C ASN A 72 -8.58 4.07 1.43
N THR A 73 -9.39 3.61 0.49
CA THR A 73 -8.89 3.12 -0.80
C THR A 73 -8.95 4.23 -1.83
N TRP A 74 -7.81 4.56 -2.41
CA TRP A 74 -7.68 5.50 -3.51
C TRP A 74 -7.04 4.81 -4.70
N THR A 75 -7.51 5.12 -5.91
CA THR A 75 -6.87 4.67 -7.15
C THR A 75 -6.34 5.85 -7.95
N TYR A 76 -5.19 5.67 -8.59
CA TYR A 76 -4.55 6.67 -9.47
C TYR A 76 -4.43 6.10 -10.87
N ASP A 77 -4.95 6.82 -11.88
CA ASP A 77 -4.94 6.40 -13.28
C ASP A 77 -3.71 6.93 -14.07
N GLY A 78 -2.77 7.59 -13.40
CA GLY A 78 -1.64 8.29 -14.02
C GLY A 78 -1.91 9.77 -14.33
N ILE A 79 -3.12 10.27 -14.05
CA ILE A 79 -3.53 11.67 -14.21
C ILE A 79 -4.13 12.20 -12.91
N THR A 80 -5.11 11.51 -12.34
CA THR A 80 -5.81 11.95 -11.12
C THR A 80 -6.17 10.79 -10.19
N TRP A 81 -6.42 11.12 -8.93
CA TRP A 81 -6.84 10.16 -7.91
C TRP A 81 -8.35 10.05 -7.85
N MET A 82 -8.87 8.89 -7.46
CA MET A 82 -10.28 8.66 -7.22
C MET A 82 -10.46 7.89 -5.91
N LEU A 83 -11.32 8.42 -5.02
CA LEU A 83 -11.71 7.72 -3.81
C LEU A 83 -12.64 6.56 -4.15
N GLN A 84 -12.29 5.36 -3.71
CA GLN A 84 -13.10 4.16 -3.90
C GLN A 84 -13.99 3.91 -2.67
N SER A 85 -15.24 3.55 -2.91
CA SER A 85 -16.23 3.23 -1.87
C SER A 85 -16.39 1.70 -1.73
N SER A 86 -15.39 1.05 -1.14
CA SER A 86 -15.39 -0.40 -0.95
C SER A 86 -16.29 -0.80 0.22
N ALA A 87 -17.26 -1.67 -0.05
CA ALA A 87 -18.18 -2.17 0.98
C ALA A 87 -17.49 -3.07 2.02
N THR A 88 -16.38 -3.69 1.62
CA THR A 88 -15.51 -4.50 2.47
C THR A 88 -14.10 -3.93 2.36
N GLN A 89 -13.52 -3.59 3.50
CA GLN A 89 -12.15 -3.13 3.59
C GLN A 89 -11.62 -3.42 4.99
N PRO A 90 -10.29 -3.48 5.15
CA PRO A 90 -9.70 -3.49 6.47
C PRO A 90 -10.12 -2.23 7.26
N LEU A 91 -10.18 -2.33 8.59
CA LEU A 91 -10.85 -1.31 9.42
C LEU A 91 -9.92 -0.16 9.84
N THR A 92 -8.62 -0.42 10.03
CA THR A 92 -7.71 0.59 10.61
C THR A 92 -6.28 0.29 10.21
N VAL A 93 -5.67 1.13 9.36
CA VAL A 93 -4.42 0.70 8.71
C VAL A 93 -3.41 1.82 8.55
N TYR A 94 -2.55 1.96 9.55
CA TYR A 94 -1.18 2.40 9.36
C TYR A 94 -0.24 1.20 9.44
N GLY A 95 0.99 1.36 8.95
CA GLY A 95 2.02 0.33 9.06
C GLY A 95 1.86 -0.85 8.10
N ALA A 96 0.75 -0.95 7.37
CA ALA A 96 0.57 -1.99 6.37
C ALA A 96 1.52 -1.86 5.19
N SER A 97 1.79 -3.02 4.61
CA SER A 97 2.64 -3.18 3.45
C SER A 97 1.79 -3.68 2.29
N ALA A 98 2.07 -3.24 1.07
CA ALA A 98 1.37 -3.73 -0.11
C ALA A 98 2.30 -3.96 -1.29
N ALA A 99 1.94 -4.94 -2.10
CA ALA A 99 2.55 -5.22 -3.39
C ALA A 99 1.55 -5.96 -4.29
N PHE A 100 1.87 -6.08 -5.57
CA PHE A 100 1.06 -6.84 -6.51
C PHE A 100 1.38 -8.34 -6.41
N GLU A 101 0.37 -9.21 -6.45
CA GLU A 101 0.56 -10.65 -6.59
C GLU A 101 0.09 -11.09 -8.00
N PRO A 102 1.01 -11.46 -8.89
CA PRO A 102 0.69 -11.74 -10.28
C PRO A 102 -0.23 -12.95 -10.48
N ASN A 103 -0.18 -13.98 -9.64
CA ASN A 103 -1.06 -15.15 -9.79
C ASN A 103 -2.50 -14.88 -9.36
N LEU A 104 -2.69 -13.92 -8.45
CA LEU A 104 -4.01 -13.49 -7.99
C LEU A 104 -4.53 -12.28 -8.77
N ASP A 105 -3.70 -11.69 -9.63
CA ASP A 105 -4.00 -10.48 -10.40
C ASP A 105 -4.60 -9.36 -9.53
N SER A 106 -4.02 -9.22 -8.32
CA SER A 106 -4.56 -8.40 -7.24
C SER A 106 -3.44 -7.69 -6.48
N VAL A 107 -3.72 -6.50 -5.97
CA VAL A 107 -2.88 -5.87 -4.94
C VAL A 107 -3.13 -6.58 -3.61
N ILE A 108 -2.07 -7.06 -2.99
CA ILE A 108 -2.08 -7.67 -1.67
C ILE A 108 -1.66 -6.64 -0.65
N LEU A 109 -2.47 -6.52 0.40
CA LEU A 109 -2.16 -5.79 1.61
C LEU A 109 -1.88 -6.82 2.71
N PHE A 110 -0.78 -6.65 3.43
CA PHE A 110 -0.44 -7.47 4.57
C PHE A 110 0.10 -6.62 5.71
N GLY A 111 -0.20 -7.06 6.92
CA GLY A 111 0.12 -6.32 8.11
C GLY A 111 -0.82 -5.13 8.23
N GLU A 112 -1.21 -4.81 9.45
CA GLU A 112 -1.97 -3.62 9.80
C GLU A 112 -1.93 -3.47 11.30
N THR A 113 -2.02 -2.24 11.78
CA THR A 113 -2.12 -1.99 13.22
C THR A 113 -3.51 -1.48 13.54
N ASP A 114 -4.28 -2.28 14.29
CA ASP A 114 -5.60 -1.90 14.81
C ASP A 114 -5.50 -1.57 16.29
N GLY A 115 -5.72 -0.31 16.64
CA GLY A 115 -5.63 0.15 18.04
C GLY A 115 -4.27 -0.07 18.71
N GLY A 116 -3.18 -0.12 17.95
CA GLY A 116 -1.83 -0.41 18.45
C GLY A 116 -1.46 -1.89 18.50
N VAL A 117 -2.32 -2.77 17.96
CA VAL A 117 -2.07 -4.21 17.89
C VAL A 117 -1.82 -4.61 16.44
N ASP A 118 -0.62 -5.13 16.18
CA ASP A 118 -0.24 -5.65 14.87
C ASP A 118 -1.09 -6.87 14.51
N GLN A 119 -1.48 -6.94 13.24
CA GLN A 119 -2.26 -8.03 12.68
C GLN A 119 -1.44 -8.78 11.62
N ASN A 120 -1.80 -10.03 11.36
CA ASN A 120 -1.24 -10.86 10.30
C ASN A 120 -2.28 -11.18 9.20
N ARG A 121 -3.23 -10.26 9.00
CA ARG A 121 -4.29 -10.42 8.01
C ARG A 121 -3.76 -10.14 6.62
N THR A 122 -4.25 -10.90 5.65
CA THR A 122 -3.92 -10.73 4.23
C THR A 122 -5.18 -10.31 3.50
N TRP A 123 -5.13 -9.21 2.77
CA TRP A 123 -6.25 -8.71 1.98
C TRP A 123 -5.87 -8.58 0.51
N SER A 124 -6.83 -8.86 -0.36
CA SER A 124 -6.69 -8.78 -1.82
C SER A 124 -7.63 -7.74 -2.39
N TRP A 125 -7.10 -6.77 -3.13
CA TRP A 125 -7.87 -5.79 -3.89
C TRP A 125 -8.38 -6.40 -5.20
N THR A 126 -9.70 -6.46 -5.38
CA THR A 126 -10.35 -7.06 -6.57
C THR A 126 -10.65 -6.05 -7.68
N GLY A 127 -10.19 -4.80 -7.55
CA GLY A 127 -10.50 -3.68 -8.48
C GLY A 127 -11.64 -2.79 -8.02
N SER A 128 -12.48 -3.26 -7.11
CA SER A 128 -13.59 -2.48 -6.54
C SER A 128 -13.82 -2.73 -5.05
N ASN A 129 -13.34 -3.86 -4.53
CA ASN A 129 -13.52 -4.23 -3.14
C ASN A 129 -12.29 -4.96 -2.58
N TRP A 130 -12.15 -5.02 -1.26
CA TRP A 130 -11.16 -5.88 -0.62
C TRP A 130 -11.79 -7.22 -0.23
N ARG A 131 -10.99 -8.28 -0.30
CA ARG A 131 -11.35 -9.62 0.17
C ARG A 131 -10.25 -10.14 1.09
N GLU A 132 -10.61 -10.53 2.30
CA GLU A 132 -9.67 -11.19 3.22
C GLU A 132 -9.32 -12.58 2.66
N LEU A 133 -8.02 -12.89 2.65
CA LEU A 133 -7.48 -14.17 2.26
C LEU A 133 -7.05 -14.95 3.51
N PHE A 134 -7.07 -16.28 3.40
CA PHE A 134 -6.65 -17.19 4.48
C PHE A 134 -5.56 -18.15 3.98
N PRO A 135 -4.32 -17.67 3.74
CA PRO A 135 -3.22 -18.53 3.33
C PRO A 135 -2.94 -19.63 4.36
N ARG A 136 -2.51 -20.82 3.91
CA ARG A 136 -2.16 -21.93 4.81
C ARG A 136 -0.97 -21.62 5.71
N GLN A 137 -0.04 -20.81 5.20
CA GLN A 137 1.09 -20.28 5.93
C GLN A 137 1.05 -18.77 5.82
N SER A 138 1.14 -18.09 6.96
CA SER A 138 1.12 -16.64 7.05
C SER A 138 2.30 -16.21 7.91
N PRO A 139 2.97 -15.09 7.58
CA PRO A 139 3.88 -14.45 8.50
C PRO A 139 3.19 -14.12 9.83
N GLU A 140 3.98 -13.99 10.88
CA GLU A 140 3.49 -13.42 12.14
C GLU A 140 3.08 -11.95 11.96
N ALA A 141 2.27 -11.46 12.90
CA ALA A 141 1.77 -10.10 12.88
C ALA A 141 2.92 -9.09 12.89
N ARG A 142 2.89 -8.12 11.99
CA ARG A 142 3.97 -7.15 11.80
C ARG A 142 3.50 -5.92 11.03
N GLU A 143 4.23 -4.84 11.22
CA GLU A 143 4.15 -3.63 10.41
C GLU A 143 5.47 -3.34 9.67
N GLY A 144 5.41 -2.44 8.68
CA GLY A 144 6.60 -1.87 8.03
C GLY A 144 7.44 -2.86 7.23
N ALA A 145 6.88 -4.01 6.83
CA ALA A 145 7.58 -4.99 6.02
C ALA A 145 7.84 -4.46 4.59
N GLY A 146 8.98 -4.85 4.02
CA GLY A 146 9.21 -4.62 2.58
C GLY A 146 8.42 -5.65 1.78
N MET A 147 7.63 -5.23 0.80
CA MET A 147 6.90 -6.12 -0.10
C MET A 147 7.13 -5.75 -1.56
N THR A 148 7.28 -6.75 -2.43
CA THR A 148 7.41 -6.55 -3.89
C THR A 148 6.99 -7.79 -4.67
N ASP A 149 6.60 -7.63 -5.93
CA ASP A 149 6.48 -8.76 -6.86
C ASP A 149 7.86 -9.18 -7.35
N ASP A 150 8.23 -10.44 -7.15
CA ASP A 150 9.43 -10.99 -7.77
C ASP A 150 9.04 -11.64 -9.10
N LYS A 151 9.40 -10.99 -10.21
CA LYS A 151 9.10 -11.49 -11.57
C LYS A 151 9.84 -12.78 -11.94
N ALA A 152 10.98 -13.06 -11.31
CA ALA A 152 11.72 -14.30 -11.55
C ALA A 152 11.10 -15.47 -10.80
N LEU A 153 10.57 -15.23 -9.60
CA LEU A 153 9.83 -16.23 -8.82
C LEU A 153 8.36 -16.35 -9.27
N GLY A 154 7.80 -15.28 -9.85
CA GLY A 154 6.39 -15.19 -10.21
C GLY A 154 5.46 -15.06 -9.02
N HIS A 155 5.95 -14.59 -7.87
CA HIS A 155 5.20 -14.47 -6.62
C HIS A 155 5.62 -13.21 -5.86
N LEU A 156 4.74 -12.77 -4.96
CA LEU A 156 5.00 -11.72 -4.00
C LEU A 156 6.00 -12.22 -2.95
N VAL A 157 6.99 -11.38 -2.66
CA VAL A 157 7.98 -11.58 -1.61
C VAL A 157 7.81 -10.49 -0.55
N MET A 158 7.95 -10.90 0.71
CA MET A 158 7.99 -10.03 1.87
C MET A 158 9.28 -10.24 2.64
N PHE A 159 9.87 -9.17 3.16
CA PHE A 159 11.04 -9.23 4.03
C PHE A 159 10.88 -8.35 5.26
N GLY A 160 11.25 -8.91 6.41
CA GLY A 160 11.38 -8.20 7.68
C GLY A 160 10.08 -7.59 8.17
N GLY A 161 10.14 -6.32 8.57
CA GLY A 161 9.11 -5.63 9.35
C GLY A 161 9.43 -5.65 10.84
N GLN A 162 8.46 -5.32 11.66
CA GLN A 162 8.58 -5.31 13.10
C GLN A 162 7.29 -5.85 13.72
N ASP A 163 7.41 -6.72 14.72
CA ASP A 163 6.32 -7.05 15.64
C ASP A 163 6.31 -6.09 16.85
N HIS A 164 5.39 -6.29 17.79
CA HIS A 164 5.25 -5.42 18.96
C HIS A 164 6.55 -5.18 19.75
N GLU A 165 7.51 -6.11 19.73
CA GLU A 165 8.71 -6.08 20.56
C GLU A 165 10.04 -6.09 19.77
N HIS A 166 10.05 -6.61 18.53
CA HIS A 166 11.29 -6.93 17.82
C HIS A 166 11.25 -6.66 16.31
N PRO A 167 12.38 -6.18 15.73
CA PRO A 167 12.56 -6.20 14.29
C PRO A 167 12.70 -7.63 13.79
N LEU A 168 12.07 -7.91 12.65
CA LEU A 168 12.06 -9.20 11.99
C LEU A 168 13.02 -9.22 10.80
N GLY A 169 13.64 -10.37 10.53
CA GLY A 169 14.63 -10.56 9.46
C GLY A 169 14.37 -11.77 8.58
N ASP A 170 13.16 -12.31 8.65
CA ASP A 170 12.66 -13.44 7.86
C ASP A 170 12.15 -12.99 6.48
N THR A 171 12.06 -13.96 5.56
CA THR A 171 11.52 -13.77 4.20
C THR A 171 10.33 -14.69 4.01
N TRP A 172 9.27 -14.17 3.41
CA TRP A 172 8.06 -14.92 3.09
C TRP A 172 7.69 -14.75 1.63
N THR A 173 7.04 -15.77 1.09
CA THR A 173 6.40 -15.71 -0.23
C THR A 173 4.94 -16.04 -0.10
N LEU A 174 4.07 -15.29 -0.78
CA LEU A 174 2.65 -15.64 -0.83
C LEU A 174 2.45 -16.76 -1.84
N VAL A 175 2.09 -17.95 -1.35
CA VAL A 175 1.68 -19.08 -2.18
C VAL A 175 0.16 -19.26 -2.01
N PRO A 176 -0.65 -19.02 -3.06
CA PRO A 176 -2.11 -19.14 -3.02
C PRO A 176 -2.64 -20.53 -2.63
#